data_AF-A0A1F8KVN7-F1
#
_entry.id   AF-A0A1F8KVN7-F1
#
_cell.length_a   1.000
_cell.length_b   1.000
_cell.length_c   1.000
_cell.angle_alpha   90.00
_cell.angle_beta   90.00
_cell.angle_gamma   90.00
#
_symmetry.space_group_name_H-M   'P 1'
#
loop_
_entity.id
_entity.type
_entity.pdbx_description
1 polymer ?
#
loop_
_entity_poly.entity_id
_entity_poly.type
_entity_poly.pdbx_seq_one_letter_code
_entity_poly.pdbx_strand_id
1 'polypeptide(L)'
;MKTQILRLDTHDNATSICDKLAWAKAPRILLAFPRRRPPVLDRLDLTLIQRSAARAGGQLAISTLSADIIENAKIVGLPVFPSIPAAQRLSWRSGMRRRIVKPGRRGDPPDLTLLRSQLMPKAPVSIPFVFRVSLFILGQAAILALIALFLPSATVEIPLQRETQTLNLTVYPGAGIPGVLPGGQLPAVVLQTTVEGHLEAAATGEITLPDKPAEALLTLTNQTDRPVVIPAGTVFLTTTDPKQRYLTLAQVVVPAGMGKAIETRVRAEVPGSAGNVPADAIQAVAGTVGLQISVTNPAPAEGGSDRAGKAASETDYSQLYDTLITSLTDTALTNLQAQYGHDLLIIPESMAVEKVLEDTRQPAVNFPSDRVRLALKAAFKVMAVSREDLAAVATAGLDANLAEGWQADTASLTIEEKAAWVIIPGQRLTLDLLAARSTSPTVNAAQLFADIQGKPVAEARQIVQSKWGLDQLPNIFIAPAWWPRLPFQSFRIKVVPR
;
A
#
# COMPACT_ATOMS: atom_id res chain seq x y z
N MET A 1 23.67 41.70 70.65
CA MET A 1 22.41 41.95 69.90
C MET A 1 22.50 41.23 68.56
N LYS A 2 21.51 40.41 68.19
CA LYS A 2 21.53 39.67 66.92
C LYS A 2 21.15 40.62 65.77
N THR A 3 21.99 40.69 64.73
CA THR A 3 21.74 41.47 63.50
C THR A 3 21.30 40.50 62.40
N GLN A 4 20.13 40.72 61.83
CA GLN A 4 19.63 39.95 60.69
C GLN A 4 20.10 40.62 59.40
N ILE A 5 20.76 39.84 58.54
CA ILE A 5 21.25 40.31 57.24
C ILE A 5 20.24 39.89 56.19
N LEU A 6 19.69 40.87 55.48
CA LEU A 6 18.73 40.66 54.41
C LEU A 6 19.42 41.00 53.10
N ARG A 7 19.76 39.96 52.34
CA ARG A 7 20.44 40.11 51.04
C ARG A 7 19.39 40.44 49.99
N LEU A 8 19.65 41.50 49.24
CA LEU A 8 18.79 41.93 48.15
C LEU A 8 19.25 41.32 46.84
N ASP A 9 18.28 40.97 46.00
CA ASP A 9 18.50 40.52 44.64
C ASP A 9 18.46 41.70 43.66
N THR A 10 18.99 41.50 42.46
CA THR A 10 19.11 42.56 41.45
C THR A 10 17.75 43.11 40.96
N HIS A 11 16.67 42.35 41.16
CA HIS A 11 15.30 42.69 40.74
C HIS A 11 14.37 43.02 41.92
N ASP A 12 14.91 43.24 43.12
CA ASP A 12 14.11 43.61 44.28
C ASP A 12 13.65 45.08 44.18
N ASN A 13 12.33 45.29 44.16
CA ASN A 13 11.70 46.61 44.22
C ASN A 13 11.34 47.01 45.66
N ALA A 14 11.00 48.29 45.89
CA ALA A 14 10.68 48.83 47.20
C ALA A 14 9.61 48.02 47.98
N THR A 15 8.58 47.54 47.28
CA THR A 15 7.52 46.68 47.83
C THR A 15 8.06 45.32 48.26
N SER A 16 8.81 44.62 47.41
CA SER A 16 9.45 43.34 47.76
C SER A 16 10.38 43.46 48.97
N ILE A 17 11.12 44.57 49.08
CA ILE A 17 11.99 44.84 50.23
C ILE A 17 11.15 45.06 51.50
N CYS A 18 10.03 45.80 51.40
CA CYS A 18 9.15 46.03 52.54
C CYS A 18 8.49 44.73 53.04
N ASP A 19 8.12 43.82 52.15
CA ASP A 19 7.57 42.51 52.52
C ASP A 19 8.65 41.64 53.20
N LYS A 20 9.87 41.60 52.64
CA LYS A 20 11.00 40.91 53.26
C LYS A 20 11.33 41.48 54.65
N LEU A 21 11.18 42.79 54.84
CA LEU A 21 11.34 43.46 56.15
C LEU A 21 10.23 43.11 57.14
N ALA A 22 9.00 42.92 56.69
CA ALA A 22 7.88 42.55 57.56
C ALA A 22 8.09 41.19 58.24
N TRP A 23 8.85 40.28 57.60
CA TRP A 23 9.19 38.96 58.16
C TRP A 23 10.45 38.95 59.02
N ALA A 24 11.20 40.06 59.10
CA ALA A 24 12.40 40.14 59.91
C ALA A 24 12.06 40.28 61.41
N LYS A 25 12.49 39.31 62.23
CA LYS A 25 12.21 39.27 63.68
C LYS A 25 13.33 39.86 64.55
N ALA A 26 14.37 40.43 63.94
CA ALA A 26 15.52 40.96 64.66
C ALA A 26 15.45 42.48 64.87
N PRO A 27 15.93 42.99 66.02
CA PRO A 27 15.93 44.43 66.31
C PRO A 27 16.92 45.23 65.46
N ARG A 28 17.84 44.56 64.76
CA ARG A 28 18.81 45.18 63.85
C ARG A 28 18.75 44.47 62.50
N ILE A 29 18.37 45.21 61.47
CA ILE A 29 18.23 44.70 60.09
C ILE A 29 19.22 45.41 59.17
N LEU A 30 20.08 44.64 58.51
CA LEU A 30 21.04 45.14 57.54
C LEU A 30 20.61 44.72 56.13
N LEU A 31 20.30 45.70 55.28
CA LEU A 31 20.04 45.48 53.85
C LEU A 31 21.37 45.39 53.10
N ALA A 32 21.72 44.20 52.63
CA ALA A 32 22.94 43.97 51.87
C ALA A 32 22.63 43.97 50.38
N PHE A 33 23.06 45.04 49.68
CA PHE A 33 22.88 45.19 48.24
C PHE A 33 23.89 44.32 47.48
N PRO A 34 23.51 43.77 46.31
CA PRO A 34 24.42 43.00 45.49
C PRO A 34 25.50 43.90 44.90
N ARG A 35 26.74 43.38 44.80
CA ARG A 35 27.89 44.15 44.29
C ARG A 35 27.80 44.46 42.78
N ARG A 36 27.10 43.62 42.02
CA ARG A 36 26.88 43.76 40.58
C ARG A 36 25.40 44.01 40.35
N ARG A 37 25.06 45.12 39.69
CA ARG A 37 23.68 45.56 39.37
C ARG A 37 22.78 45.68 40.61
N PRO A 38 23.05 46.63 41.53
CA PRO A 38 22.13 46.89 42.64
C PRO A 38 20.77 47.38 42.09
N PRO A 39 19.66 47.05 42.77
CA PRO A 39 18.35 47.57 42.40
C PRO A 39 18.35 49.11 42.46
N VAL A 40 17.70 49.72 41.48
CA VAL A 40 17.53 51.18 41.41
C VAL A 40 16.45 51.56 42.41
N LEU A 41 16.82 52.33 43.44
CA LEU A 41 15.90 52.80 44.47
C LEU A 41 16.00 54.32 44.57
N ASP A 42 14.86 54.98 44.40
CA ASP A 42 14.76 56.42 44.54
C ASP A 42 14.71 56.83 46.01
N ARG A 43 14.87 58.12 46.26
CA ARG A 43 14.74 58.71 47.60
C ARG A 43 13.42 58.31 48.27
N LEU A 44 12.32 58.29 47.52
CA LEU A 44 11.00 57.95 48.05
C LEU A 44 10.95 56.48 48.50
N ASP A 45 11.54 55.57 47.72
CA ASP A 45 11.61 54.14 48.05
C ASP A 45 12.41 53.89 49.34
N LEU A 46 13.55 54.56 49.50
CA LEU A 46 14.33 54.45 50.73
C LEU A 46 13.58 55.00 51.96
N THR A 47 12.75 56.03 51.80
CA THR A 47 11.88 56.50 52.90
C THR A 47 10.78 55.51 53.25
N LEU A 48 10.21 54.82 52.26
CA LEU A 48 9.20 53.77 52.49
C LEU A 48 9.81 52.58 53.23
N ILE A 49 10.99 52.13 52.80
CA ILE A 49 11.74 51.04 53.42
C ILE A 49 12.12 51.39 54.87
N GLN A 50 12.61 52.62 55.12
CA GLN A 50 12.92 53.09 56.48
C GLN A 50 11.67 53.08 57.39
N ARG A 51 10.52 53.54 56.89
CA ARG A 51 9.26 53.53 57.65
C ARG A 51 8.77 52.11 57.90
N SER A 52 8.91 51.21 56.93
CA SER A 52 8.55 49.80 57.09
C SER A 52 9.41 49.12 58.17
N ALA A 53 10.73 49.32 58.13
CA ALA A 53 11.63 48.81 59.16
C ALA A 53 11.33 49.38 60.56
N ALA A 54 10.99 50.67 60.65
CA ALA A 54 10.57 51.29 61.90
C ALA A 54 9.25 50.71 62.44
N ARG A 55 8.28 50.38 61.56
CA ARG A 55 7.03 49.69 61.94
C ARG A 55 7.28 48.27 62.45
N ALA A 56 8.26 47.56 61.88
CA ALA A 56 8.70 46.26 62.37
C ALA A 56 9.50 46.33 63.69
N GLY A 57 9.72 47.53 64.24
CA GLY A 57 10.46 47.75 65.49
C GLY A 57 11.98 47.55 65.36
N GLY A 58 12.49 47.47 64.13
CA GLY A 58 13.91 47.25 63.83
C GLY A 58 14.64 48.54 63.48
N GLN A 59 15.91 48.64 63.91
CA GLN A 59 16.84 49.60 63.34
C GLN A 59 17.28 49.12 61.96
N LEU A 60 17.44 50.04 61.01
CA LEU A 60 17.80 49.73 59.63
C LEU A 60 19.18 50.32 59.28
N ALA A 61 20.02 49.49 58.67
CA ALA A 61 21.28 49.92 58.05
C ALA A 61 21.38 49.38 56.63
N ILE A 62 22.15 50.06 55.78
CA ILE A 62 22.38 49.66 54.39
C ILE A 62 23.85 49.30 54.18
N SER A 63 24.11 48.21 53.47
CA SER A 63 25.43 47.82 52.97
C SER A 63 25.43 47.91 51.45
N THR A 64 26.07 48.92 50.87
CA THR A 64 26.15 49.11 49.40
C THR A 64 27.46 49.80 49.01
N LEU A 65 27.87 49.61 47.76
CA LEU A 65 29.01 50.30 47.12
C LEU A 65 28.56 51.29 46.01
N SER A 66 27.26 51.34 45.69
CA SER A 66 26.73 52.26 44.67
C SER A 66 26.65 53.70 45.20
N ALA A 67 27.21 54.65 44.44
CA ALA A 67 27.25 56.06 44.79
C ALA A 67 25.83 56.65 44.95
N ASP A 68 24.92 56.34 44.02
CA ASP A 68 23.57 56.90 43.98
C ASP A 68 22.75 56.48 45.22
N ILE A 69 22.87 55.22 45.64
CA ILE A 69 22.18 54.70 46.82
C ILE A 69 22.79 55.27 48.10
N ILE A 70 24.11 55.47 48.15
CA ILE A 70 24.80 56.10 49.28
C ILE A 70 24.30 57.55 49.45
N GLU A 71 24.16 58.30 48.36
CA GLU A 71 23.69 59.68 48.38
C GLU A 71 22.25 59.77 48.87
N ASN A 72 21.35 58.97 48.27
CA ASN A 72 19.95 58.93 48.67
C ASN A 72 19.77 58.46 50.12
N ALA A 73 20.55 57.47 50.58
CA ALA A 73 20.51 57.00 51.96
C ALA A 73 21.01 58.05 52.97
N LYS A 74 22.03 58.84 52.61
CA LYS A 74 22.51 59.96 53.43
C LYS A 74 21.45 61.05 53.58
N ILE A 75 20.74 61.39 52.50
CA ILE A 75 19.65 62.38 52.52
C ILE A 75 18.50 61.91 53.44
N VAL A 76 18.21 60.61 53.47
CA VAL A 76 17.18 60.01 54.33
C VAL A 76 17.66 59.79 55.78
N GLY A 77 18.96 59.88 56.03
CA GLY A 77 19.56 59.73 57.36
C GLY A 77 19.78 58.27 57.80
N LEU A 78 19.91 57.34 56.84
CA LEU A 78 20.21 55.93 57.08
C LEU A 78 21.72 55.70 57.22
N PRO A 79 22.17 54.87 58.19
CA PRO A 79 23.58 54.50 58.29
C PRO A 79 23.98 53.56 57.14
N VAL A 80 25.04 53.93 56.41
CA VAL A 80 25.55 53.17 55.27
C VAL A 80 26.94 52.63 55.58
N PHE A 81 27.16 51.35 55.27
CA PHE A 81 28.41 50.65 55.47
C PHE A 81 28.94 50.07 54.15
N PRO A 82 30.26 50.01 53.94
CA PRO A 82 30.84 49.46 52.71
C PRO A 82 30.79 47.93 52.66
N SER A 83 30.60 47.25 53.80
CA SER A 83 30.57 45.80 53.88
C SER A 83 29.76 45.28 55.07
N ILE A 84 29.27 44.04 54.96
CA ILE A 84 28.54 43.34 56.03
C ILE A 84 29.36 43.25 57.34
N PRO A 85 30.67 42.89 57.32
CA PRO A 85 31.46 42.86 58.54
C PRO A 85 31.64 44.24 59.18
N ALA A 86 31.76 45.31 58.37
CA ALA A 86 31.84 46.67 58.89
C ALA A 86 30.55 47.09 59.60
N ALA A 87 29.39 46.73 59.04
CA ALA A 87 28.09 47.00 59.63
C ALA A 87 27.84 46.28 60.97
N GLN A 88 28.48 45.14 61.21
CA GLN A 88 28.34 44.42 62.48
C GLN A 88 29.25 44.97 63.60
N ARG A 89 30.43 45.51 63.24
CA ARG A 89 31.42 46.03 64.19
C ARG A 89 31.14 47.47 64.62
N LEU A 90 30.60 48.30 63.72
CA LEU A 90 30.36 49.72 63.96
C LEU A 90 28.99 49.98 64.60
N SER A 91 28.90 51.02 65.44
CA SER A 91 27.64 51.42 66.07
C SER A 91 26.71 52.10 65.06
N TRP A 92 25.44 51.68 64.99
CA TRP A 92 24.41 52.24 64.10
C TRP A 92 23.85 53.58 64.61
N ARG A 93 24.72 54.55 64.89
CA ARG A 93 24.31 55.90 65.29
C ARG A 93 23.93 56.69 64.04
N SER A 94 22.62 56.89 63.84
CA SER A 94 22.12 57.87 62.87
C SER A 94 22.57 59.26 63.31
N GLY A 95 23.32 59.95 62.44
CA GLY A 95 23.84 61.28 62.72
C GLY A 95 22.71 62.27 62.96
N MET A 96 22.62 62.74 64.20
CA MET A 96 22.21 64.07 64.66
C MET A 96 21.32 64.88 63.68
N ARG A 97 20.05 65.07 64.06
CA ARG A 97 19.15 66.12 63.53
C ARG A 97 19.93 67.44 63.43
N ARG A 98 20.39 67.81 62.23
CA ARG A 98 20.84 69.17 61.98
C ARG A 98 19.60 70.06 62.10
N ARG A 99 19.59 70.84 63.18
CA ARG A 99 18.71 71.99 63.40
C ARG A 99 18.70 72.79 62.09
N ILE A 100 17.57 72.85 61.41
CA ILE A 100 17.39 73.73 60.25
C ILE A 100 17.52 75.14 60.80
N VAL A 101 18.69 75.74 60.63
CA VAL A 101 18.88 77.17 60.79
C VAL A 101 18.11 77.81 59.64
N LYS A 102 17.02 78.52 59.96
CA LYS A 102 16.33 79.38 58.99
C LYS A 102 17.39 80.36 58.44
N PRO A 103 17.72 80.36 57.13
CA PRO A 103 18.53 81.44 56.59
C PRO A 103 17.72 82.73 56.72
N GLY A 104 18.34 83.73 57.35
CA GLY A 104 17.76 85.05 57.52
C GLY A 104 17.38 85.65 56.17
N ARG A 105 16.17 86.20 56.11
CA ARG A 105 15.72 87.07 55.02
C ARG A 105 16.72 88.21 54.84
N ARG A 106 17.36 88.27 53.67
CA ARG A 106 17.86 89.51 53.05
C ARG A 106 18.06 89.22 51.56
N GLY A 107 17.29 89.95 50.75
CA GLY A 107 17.28 89.85 49.30
C GLY A 107 15.87 90.15 48.81
N ASP A 108 15.75 91.23 48.03
CA ASP A 108 14.50 91.67 47.41
C ASP A 108 13.82 90.53 46.62
N PRO A 109 12.47 90.51 46.56
CA PRO A 109 11.76 89.45 45.88
C PRO A 109 12.18 89.42 44.39
N PRO A 110 12.55 88.25 43.84
CA PRO A 110 12.75 88.11 42.41
C PRO A 110 11.41 88.37 41.72
N ASP A 111 11.47 89.09 40.60
CA ASP A 111 10.30 89.48 39.82
C ASP A 111 9.52 88.23 39.36
N LEU A 112 8.41 87.95 40.05
CA LEU A 112 7.57 86.77 39.85
C LEU A 112 6.87 86.74 38.49
N THR A 113 6.94 87.84 37.73
CA THR A 113 6.40 87.92 36.37
C THR A 113 7.23 87.09 35.38
N LEU A 114 8.55 87.00 35.56
CA LEU A 114 9.46 86.25 34.68
C LEU A 114 9.52 84.75 35.00
N LEU A 115 9.29 84.34 36.26
CA LEU A 115 9.15 82.91 36.59
C LEU A 115 7.79 82.34 36.17
N ARG A 116 6.74 83.16 36.13
CA ARG A 116 5.41 82.73 35.69
C ARG A 116 5.36 82.41 34.19
N SER A 117 6.15 83.08 33.36
CA SER A 117 6.21 82.80 31.92
C SER A 117 7.01 81.53 31.57
N GLN A 118 7.88 81.04 32.47
CA GLN A 118 8.65 79.80 32.28
C GLN A 118 7.96 78.55 32.85
N LEU A 119 6.97 78.71 33.73
CA LEU A 119 6.27 77.61 34.41
C LEU A 119 4.80 77.44 33.99
N MET A 120 4.30 78.25 33.05
CA MET A 120 3.03 77.91 32.39
C MET A 120 3.28 76.68 31.50
N PRO A 121 2.55 75.57 31.63
CA PRO A 121 2.53 74.59 30.55
C PRO A 121 2.12 75.38 29.29
N LYS A 122 2.89 75.26 28.20
CA LYS A 122 2.47 75.79 26.90
C LYS A 122 0.99 75.47 26.75
N ALA A 123 0.15 76.50 26.62
CA ALA A 123 -1.29 76.34 26.50
C ALA A 123 -1.54 75.17 25.53
N PRO A 124 -2.39 74.19 25.88
CA PRO A 124 -2.67 73.11 24.95
C PRO A 124 -3.09 73.77 23.65
N VAL A 125 -2.35 73.51 22.57
CA VAL A 125 -2.66 74.08 21.25
C VAL A 125 -4.14 73.79 21.04
N SER A 126 -4.96 74.85 21.07
CA SER A 126 -6.40 74.71 20.98
C SER A 126 -6.72 74.41 19.53
N ILE A 127 -6.57 73.13 19.16
CA ILE A 127 -7.02 72.62 17.87
C ILE A 127 -8.49 73.01 17.74
N PRO A 128 -8.87 73.84 16.76
CA PRO A 128 -10.25 74.30 16.58
C PRO A 128 -11.19 73.11 16.55
N PHE A 129 -12.38 73.24 17.14
CA PHE A 129 -13.38 72.16 17.19
C PHE A 129 -13.62 71.55 15.79
N VAL A 130 -13.68 72.41 14.76
CA VAL A 130 -13.80 72.00 13.35
C VAL A 130 -12.66 71.05 12.94
N PHE A 131 -11.41 71.36 13.27
CA PHE A 131 -10.26 70.51 12.91
C PHE A 131 -10.28 69.17 13.66
N ARG A 132 -10.73 69.14 14.92
CA ARG A 132 -10.90 67.88 15.68
C ARG A 132 -11.98 67.00 15.05
N VAL A 133 -13.11 67.59 14.69
CA VAL A 133 -14.22 66.90 14.02
C VAL A 133 -13.80 66.44 12.62
N SER A 134 -13.07 67.25 11.87
CA SER A 134 -12.52 66.87 10.56
C SER A 134 -11.54 65.70 10.68
N LEU A 135 -10.65 65.70 11.67
CA LEU A 135 -9.71 64.59 11.90
C LEU A 135 -10.43 63.30 12.33
N PHE A 136 -11.49 63.42 13.15
CA PHE A 136 -12.34 62.30 13.55
C PHE A 136 -13.11 61.72 12.37
N ILE A 137 -13.75 62.57 11.56
CA ILE A 137 -14.45 62.15 10.34
C ILE A 137 -13.47 61.52 9.35
N LEU A 138 -12.26 62.08 9.20
CA LEU A 138 -11.22 61.51 8.34
C LEU A 138 -10.77 60.13 8.83
N GLY A 139 -10.57 59.95 10.14
CA GLY A 139 -10.25 58.66 10.73
C GLY A 139 -11.37 57.64 10.55
N GLN A 140 -12.63 58.06 10.76
CA GLN A 140 -13.79 57.19 10.55
C GLN A 140 -13.99 56.83 9.07
N ALA A 141 -13.79 57.78 8.16
CA ALA A 141 -13.80 57.54 6.72
C ALA A 141 -12.68 56.58 6.30
N ALA A 142 -11.48 56.70 6.88
CA ALA A 142 -10.39 55.76 6.63
C ALA A 142 -10.72 54.34 7.11
N ILE A 143 -11.34 54.18 8.29
CA ILE A 143 -11.80 52.88 8.79
C ILE A 143 -12.89 52.29 7.88
N LEU A 144 -13.88 53.10 7.51
CA LEU A 144 -14.95 52.67 6.60
C LEU A 144 -14.42 52.29 5.22
N ALA A 145 -13.43 53.03 4.70
CA ALA A 145 -12.75 52.70 3.45
C ALA A 145 -11.98 51.37 3.55
N LEU A 146 -11.34 51.11 4.69
CA LEU A 146 -10.63 49.87 4.93
C LEU A 146 -11.60 48.67 5.02
N ILE A 147 -12.72 48.83 5.71
CA ILE A 147 -13.80 47.83 5.75
C ILE A 147 -14.35 47.59 4.34
N ALA A 148 -14.66 48.65 3.59
CA ALA A 148 -15.14 48.56 2.21
C ALA A 148 -14.15 47.83 1.28
N LEU A 149 -12.85 47.94 1.52
CA LEU A 149 -11.81 47.30 0.73
C LEU A 149 -11.68 45.79 1.04
N PHE A 150 -11.80 45.39 2.31
CA PHE A 150 -11.46 44.03 2.77
C PHE A 150 -12.64 43.12 3.12
N LEU A 151 -13.85 43.68 3.26
CA LEU A 151 -15.06 42.95 3.61
C LEU A 151 -15.69 42.15 2.45
N PRO A 152 -15.76 42.65 1.19
CA PRO A 152 -16.48 41.92 0.15
C PRO A 152 -15.72 40.67 -0.27
N SER A 153 -16.46 39.58 -0.45
CA SER A 153 -16.00 38.32 -1.04
C SER A 153 -16.94 37.90 -2.16
N ALA A 154 -16.40 37.26 -3.19
CA ALA A 154 -17.19 36.80 -4.33
C ALA A 154 -16.85 35.36 -4.70
N THR A 155 -17.87 34.58 -5.07
CA THR A 155 -17.71 33.27 -5.67
C THR A 155 -18.30 33.32 -7.08
N VAL A 156 -17.50 32.95 -8.07
CA VAL A 156 -17.88 32.89 -9.49
C VAL A 156 -17.97 31.43 -9.88
N GLU A 157 -19.18 30.95 -10.13
CA GLU A 157 -19.44 29.64 -10.69
C GLU A 157 -19.51 29.74 -12.22
N ILE A 158 -18.62 29.01 -12.90
CA ILE A 158 -18.55 28.99 -14.36
C ILE A 158 -19.08 27.64 -14.84
N PRO A 159 -20.21 27.59 -15.58
CA PRO A 159 -20.69 26.36 -16.18
C PRO A 159 -19.79 25.99 -17.37
N LEU A 160 -18.77 25.17 -17.13
CA LEU A 160 -17.85 24.76 -18.18
C LEU A 160 -18.43 23.58 -18.95
N GLN A 161 -18.50 23.67 -20.27
CA GLN A 161 -18.86 22.52 -21.10
C GLN A 161 -17.75 21.48 -21.02
N ARG A 162 -18.11 20.26 -20.63
CA ARG A 162 -17.21 19.12 -20.60
C ARG A 162 -17.33 18.37 -21.92
N GLU A 163 -16.19 18.11 -22.54
CA GLU A 163 -16.12 17.27 -23.74
C GLU A 163 -15.45 15.94 -23.41
N THR A 164 -15.82 14.88 -24.14
CA THR A 164 -15.18 13.57 -24.01
C THR A 164 -14.10 13.45 -25.06
N GLN A 165 -12.84 13.46 -24.64
CA GLN A 165 -11.70 13.18 -25.48
C GLN A 165 -11.51 11.66 -25.55
N THR A 166 -11.43 11.10 -26.76
CA THR A 166 -11.17 9.66 -26.97
C THR A 166 -9.92 9.45 -27.81
N LEU A 167 -9.20 8.37 -27.54
CA LEU A 167 -8.00 7.98 -28.27
C LEU A 167 -7.90 6.46 -28.37
N ASN A 168 -7.71 5.95 -29.58
CA ASN A 168 -7.35 4.54 -29.78
C ASN A 168 -5.83 4.41 -29.65
N LEU A 169 -5.37 3.55 -28.75
CA LEU A 169 -3.96 3.30 -28.46
C LEU A 169 -3.63 1.83 -28.70
N THR A 170 -2.56 1.56 -29.43
CA THR A 170 -2.00 0.22 -29.54
C THR A 170 -0.81 0.10 -28.60
N VAL A 171 -0.85 -0.90 -27.72
CA VAL A 171 0.18 -1.12 -26.71
C VAL A 171 0.92 -2.45 -26.89
N TYR A 172 2.20 -2.47 -26.48
CA TYR A 172 3.16 -3.54 -26.71
C TYR A 172 3.80 -3.98 -25.38
N PRO A 173 3.17 -4.87 -24.61
CA PRO A 173 3.75 -5.42 -23.39
C PRO A 173 4.92 -6.37 -23.65
N GLY A 174 5.92 -6.33 -22.77
CA GLY A 174 7.09 -7.21 -22.84
C GLY A 174 7.81 -7.36 -21.50
N ALA A 175 8.28 -8.57 -21.19
CA ALA A 175 8.90 -8.92 -19.91
C ALA A 175 10.31 -8.33 -19.68
N GLY A 176 10.90 -7.71 -20.71
CA GLY A 176 12.23 -7.08 -20.64
C GLY A 176 12.21 -5.55 -20.70
N ILE A 177 11.03 -4.93 -20.63
CA ILE A 177 10.88 -3.48 -20.71
C ILE A 177 10.96 -2.89 -19.30
N PRO A 178 11.84 -1.91 -19.02
CA PRO A 178 12.06 -1.40 -17.67
C PRO A 178 10.96 -0.45 -17.17
N GLY A 179 10.08 0.03 -18.05
CA GLY A 179 9.00 0.96 -17.69
C GLY A 179 8.21 1.41 -18.91
N VAL A 180 7.22 2.28 -18.67
CA VAL A 180 6.35 2.82 -19.72
C VAL A 180 7.14 3.73 -20.68
N LEU A 181 7.11 3.41 -21.97
CA LEU A 181 7.79 4.17 -23.02
C LEU A 181 6.77 4.91 -23.93
N PRO A 182 7.12 6.08 -24.49
CA PRO A 182 6.21 6.88 -25.34
C PRO A 182 5.68 6.16 -26.59
N GLY A 183 6.37 5.12 -27.06
CA GLY A 183 5.96 4.32 -28.22
C GLY A 183 4.90 3.25 -27.92
N GLY A 184 4.26 3.29 -26.75
CA GLY A 184 3.25 2.31 -26.32
C GLY A 184 3.83 1.00 -25.77
N GLN A 185 5.14 0.95 -25.50
CA GLN A 185 5.78 -0.21 -24.89
C GLN A 185 5.68 -0.14 -23.37
N LEU A 186 5.39 -1.26 -22.72
CA LEU A 186 5.16 -1.32 -21.28
C LEU A 186 5.66 -2.63 -20.65
N PRO A 187 6.02 -2.62 -19.36
CA PRO A 187 6.51 -3.80 -18.67
C PRO A 187 5.39 -4.84 -18.54
N ALA A 188 5.73 -6.10 -18.81
CA ALA A 188 4.86 -7.24 -18.56
C ALA A 188 5.45 -8.13 -17.48
N VAL A 189 4.62 -8.57 -16.55
CA VAL A 189 4.99 -9.52 -15.51
C VAL A 189 4.55 -10.91 -15.92
N VAL A 190 5.43 -11.90 -15.72
CA VAL A 190 5.07 -13.31 -15.94
C VAL A 190 4.55 -13.88 -14.62
N LEU A 191 3.29 -14.28 -14.60
CA LEU A 191 2.65 -14.95 -13.48
C LEU A 191 2.67 -16.46 -13.71
N GLN A 192 2.78 -17.22 -12.62
CA GLN A 192 2.78 -18.69 -12.65
C GLN A 192 1.71 -19.21 -11.69
N THR A 193 1.05 -20.29 -12.10
CA THR A 193 0.12 -21.04 -11.24
C THR A 193 0.20 -22.53 -11.53
N THR A 194 -0.07 -23.35 -10.53
CA THR A 194 -0.14 -24.80 -10.69
C THR A 194 -1.56 -25.26 -10.42
N VAL A 195 -2.12 -26.02 -11.35
CA VAL A 195 -3.46 -26.60 -11.22
C VAL A 195 -3.40 -28.10 -11.50
N GLU A 196 -4.30 -28.83 -10.84
CA GLU A 196 -4.45 -30.27 -10.98
C GLU A 196 -5.90 -30.63 -11.27
N GLY A 197 -6.10 -31.70 -12.02
CA GLY A 197 -7.42 -32.16 -12.43
C GLY A 197 -7.38 -33.58 -12.97
N HIS A 198 -8.55 -34.16 -13.18
CA HIS A 198 -8.69 -35.50 -13.73
C HIS A 198 -9.93 -35.61 -14.61
N LEU A 199 -9.88 -36.53 -15.57
CA LEU A 199 -10.99 -36.83 -16.47
C LEU A 199 -11.08 -38.33 -16.73
N GLU A 200 -12.30 -38.82 -16.90
CA GLU A 200 -12.59 -40.22 -17.18
C GLU A 200 -13.39 -40.36 -18.49
N ALA A 201 -13.07 -41.37 -19.28
CA ALA A 201 -13.78 -41.72 -20.50
C ALA A 201 -13.94 -43.24 -20.65
N ALA A 202 -14.84 -43.67 -21.54
CA ALA A 202 -14.94 -45.07 -21.92
C ALA A 202 -13.74 -45.48 -22.78
N ALA A 203 -13.20 -46.68 -22.55
CA ALA A 203 -12.11 -47.21 -23.36
C ALA A 203 -12.61 -47.59 -24.76
N THR A 204 -11.85 -47.20 -25.79
CA THR A 204 -12.17 -47.51 -27.20
C THR A 204 -11.23 -48.54 -27.81
N GLY A 205 -10.09 -48.81 -27.18
CA GLY A 205 -9.16 -49.84 -27.62
C GLY A 205 -9.75 -51.25 -27.52
N GLU A 206 -9.28 -52.14 -28.38
CA GLU A 206 -9.63 -53.56 -28.37
C GLU A 206 -8.42 -54.39 -27.94
N ILE A 207 -8.67 -55.41 -27.11
CA ILE A 207 -7.66 -56.40 -26.73
C ILE A 207 -8.25 -57.80 -26.81
N THR A 208 -7.42 -58.75 -27.25
CA THR A 208 -7.75 -60.17 -27.24
C THR A 208 -7.23 -60.78 -25.94
N LEU A 209 -8.15 -61.24 -25.09
CA LEU A 209 -7.82 -61.88 -23.83
C LEU A 209 -8.01 -63.40 -23.95
N PRO A 210 -7.06 -64.21 -23.47
CA PRO A 210 -7.27 -65.65 -23.43
C PRO A 210 -8.41 -66.03 -22.46
N ASP A 211 -9.34 -66.87 -22.92
CA ASP A 211 -10.58 -67.21 -22.19
C ASP A 211 -10.57 -68.66 -21.72
N LYS A 212 -10.68 -69.62 -22.66
CA LYS A 212 -10.72 -71.05 -22.33
C LYS A 212 -9.37 -71.71 -22.60
N PRO A 213 -8.90 -72.60 -21.73
CA PRO A 213 -7.72 -73.42 -22.01
C PRO A 213 -8.05 -74.55 -22.97
N ALA A 214 -7.09 -74.90 -23.81
CA ALA A 214 -7.20 -76.09 -24.65
C ALA A 214 -7.05 -77.36 -23.81
N GLU A 215 -7.82 -78.38 -24.15
CA GLU A 215 -7.74 -79.71 -23.55
C GLU A 215 -7.27 -80.71 -24.62
N ALA A 216 -6.47 -81.68 -24.21
CA ALA A 216 -5.94 -82.71 -25.09
C ALA A 216 -5.97 -84.08 -24.40
N LEU A 217 -6.08 -85.13 -25.21
CA LEU A 217 -5.90 -86.50 -24.78
C LEU A 217 -4.50 -86.95 -25.19
N LEU A 218 -3.66 -87.29 -24.20
CA LEU A 218 -2.31 -87.78 -24.42
C LEU A 218 -2.27 -89.28 -24.24
N THR A 219 -1.58 -89.96 -25.16
CA THR A 219 -1.23 -91.36 -25.06
C THR A 219 0.17 -91.46 -24.46
N LEU A 220 0.25 -92.04 -23.28
CA LEU A 220 1.49 -92.20 -22.53
C LEU A 220 1.95 -93.65 -22.65
N THR A 221 3.12 -93.87 -23.24
CA THR A 221 3.67 -95.20 -23.47
C THR A 221 4.86 -95.44 -22.54
N ASN A 222 4.81 -96.52 -21.76
CA ASN A 222 5.89 -96.90 -20.85
C ASN A 222 7.10 -97.43 -21.63
N GLN A 223 8.29 -96.92 -21.30
CA GLN A 223 9.57 -97.36 -21.84
C GLN A 223 10.34 -98.25 -20.85
N THR A 224 9.71 -98.65 -19.75
CA THR A 224 10.30 -99.46 -18.69
C THR A 224 9.46 -100.69 -18.36
N ASP A 225 10.05 -101.67 -17.68
CA ASP A 225 9.36 -102.89 -17.22
C ASP A 225 8.64 -102.72 -15.87
N ARG A 226 8.58 -101.50 -15.33
CA ARG A 226 7.96 -101.18 -14.03
C ARG A 226 6.80 -100.20 -14.23
N PRO A 227 5.79 -100.18 -13.35
CA PRO A 227 4.73 -99.18 -13.45
C PRO A 227 5.30 -97.79 -13.15
N VAL A 228 4.96 -96.79 -13.96
CA VAL A 228 5.41 -95.40 -13.81
C VAL A 228 4.24 -94.57 -13.29
N VAL A 229 4.45 -93.87 -12.17
CA VAL A 229 3.43 -93.00 -11.57
C VAL A 229 3.67 -91.56 -12.03
N ILE A 230 2.67 -90.98 -12.68
CA ILE A 230 2.68 -89.60 -13.15
C ILE A 230 1.80 -88.79 -12.19
N PRO A 231 2.36 -87.91 -11.37
CA PRO A 231 1.58 -87.07 -10.47
C PRO A 231 0.76 -86.03 -11.25
N ALA A 232 -0.32 -85.55 -10.63
CA ALA A 232 -1.03 -84.38 -11.13
C ALA A 232 -0.09 -83.17 -11.18
N GLY A 233 -0.24 -82.32 -12.20
CA GLY A 233 0.63 -81.17 -12.44
C GLY A 233 1.93 -81.50 -13.19
N THR A 234 2.10 -82.72 -13.72
CA THR A 234 3.22 -83.02 -14.63
C THR A 234 3.05 -82.23 -15.92
N VAL A 235 4.12 -81.54 -16.34
CA VAL A 235 4.13 -80.66 -17.52
C VAL A 235 4.53 -81.42 -18.78
N PHE A 236 3.71 -81.31 -19.81
CA PHE A 236 3.97 -81.78 -21.17
C PHE A 236 4.21 -80.58 -22.08
N LEU A 237 5.12 -80.73 -23.04
CA LEU A 237 5.61 -79.65 -23.89
C LEU A 237 5.45 -80.02 -25.37
N THR A 238 5.12 -79.03 -26.18
CA THR A 238 5.25 -79.15 -27.63
C THR A 238 6.70 -79.06 -28.08
N THR A 239 7.00 -79.64 -29.23
CA THR A 239 8.31 -79.54 -29.88
C THR A 239 8.45 -78.30 -30.77
N THR A 240 7.32 -77.72 -31.20
CA THR A 240 7.26 -76.46 -31.98
C THR A 240 7.42 -75.22 -31.10
N ASP A 241 8.14 -74.21 -31.59
CA ASP A 241 8.33 -72.91 -30.93
C ASP A 241 7.26 -71.90 -31.39
N PRO A 242 6.59 -71.13 -30.50
CA PRO A 242 6.71 -71.13 -29.04
C PRO A 242 6.18 -72.42 -28.39
N LYS A 243 6.98 -73.00 -27.48
CA LYS A 243 6.62 -74.23 -26.75
C LYS A 243 5.41 -74.02 -25.86
N GLN A 244 4.32 -74.71 -26.17
CA GLN A 244 3.11 -74.73 -25.36
C GLN A 244 3.23 -75.75 -24.24
N ARG A 245 2.66 -75.42 -23.07
CA ARG A 245 2.77 -76.20 -21.83
C ARG A 245 1.40 -76.74 -21.44
N TYR A 246 1.33 -78.02 -21.11
CA TYR A 246 0.09 -78.70 -20.69
C TYR A 246 0.30 -79.43 -19.36
N LEU A 247 -0.69 -79.39 -18.49
CA LEU A 247 -0.68 -79.97 -17.16
C LEU A 247 -1.63 -81.16 -17.09
N THR A 248 -1.20 -82.22 -16.41
CA THR A 248 -2.07 -83.35 -16.02
C THR A 248 -3.00 -82.94 -14.88
N LEU A 249 -4.30 -83.21 -15.03
CA LEU A 249 -5.31 -82.84 -14.01
C LEU A 249 -5.38 -83.83 -12.84
N ALA A 250 -4.98 -85.08 -13.06
CA ALA A 250 -5.03 -86.15 -12.07
C ALA A 250 -3.80 -87.03 -12.16
N GLN A 251 -3.50 -87.75 -11.08
CA GLN A 251 -2.46 -88.76 -11.07
C GLN A 251 -2.85 -89.93 -11.97
N VAL A 252 -1.92 -90.39 -12.81
CA VAL A 252 -2.10 -91.54 -13.70
C VAL A 252 -0.96 -92.53 -13.51
N VAL A 253 -1.29 -93.81 -13.47
CA VAL A 253 -0.31 -94.89 -13.37
C VAL A 253 -0.24 -95.60 -14.71
N VAL A 254 0.91 -95.49 -15.39
CA VAL A 254 1.15 -96.20 -16.64
C VAL A 254 1.50 -97.65 -16.30
N PRO A 255 0.78 -98.66 -16.86
CA PRO A 255 1.03 -100.07 -16.57
C PRO A 255 2.47 -100.49 -16.87
N ALA A 256 2.95 -101.49 -16.13
CA ALA A 256 4.27 -102.07 -16.34
C ALA A 256 4.36 -102.81 -17.68
N GLY A 257 5.51 -102.68 -18.36
CA GLY A 257 5.83 -103.37 -19.60
C GLY A 257 6.09 -102.41 -20.76
N MET A 258 7.20 -102.61 -21.47
CA MET A 258 7.56 -101.79 -22.63
C MET A 258 6.44 -101.77 -23.67
N GLY A 259 6.06 -100.58 -24.12
CA GLY A 259 5.02 -100.39 -25.14
C GLY A 259 3.58 -100.44 -24.61
N LYS A 260 3.36 -100.65 -23.31
CA LYS A 260 2.03 -100.47 -22.71
C LYS A 260 1.69 -98.99 -22.65
N ALA A 261 0.49 -98.65 -23.11
CA ALA A 261 0.01 -97.28 -23.19
C ALA A 261 -1.25 -97.05 -22.34
N ILE A 262 -1.42 -95.82 -21.85
CA ILE A 262 -2.64 -95.35 -21.20
C ILE A 262 -2.96 -93.93 -21.70
N GLU A 263 -4.25 -93.62 -21.81
CA GLU A 263 -4.71 -92.28 -22.17
C GLU A 263 -4.91 -91.43 -20.91
N THR A 264 -4.46 -90.17 -20.97
CA THR A 264 -4.70 -89.18 -19.91
C THR A 264 -5.17 -87.86 -20.52
N ARG A 265 -6.04 -87.14 -19.80
CA ARG A 265 -6.42 -85.78 -20.15
C ARG A 265 -5.43 -84.77 -19.59
N VAL A 266 -5.08 -83.80 -20.41
CA VAL A 266 -4.25 -82.65 -20.03
C VAL A 266 -4.93 -81.36 -20.43
N ARG A 267 -4.56 -80.28 -19.76
CA ARG A 267 -5.06 -78.92 -20.01
C ARG A 267 -3.89 -77.98 -20.22
N ALA A 268 -4.02 -77.07 -21.18
CA ALA A 268 -3.04 -76.01 -21.39
C ALA A 268 -2.84 -75.19 -20.10
N GLU A 269 -1.59 -74.92 -19.75
CA GLU A 269 -1.22 -74.11 -18.58
C GLU A 269 -1.71 -72.66 -18.74
N VAL A 270 -1.57 -72.12 -19.95
CA VAL A 270 -2.06 -70.79 -20.31
C VAL A 270 -3.36 -70.95 -21.10
N PRO A 271 -4.46 -70.29 -20.70
CA PRO A 271 -5.68 -70.28 -21.50
C PRO A 271 -5.44 -69.60 -22.85
N GLY A 272 -6.33 -69.82 -23.82
CA GLY A 272 -6.31 -69.15 -25.12
C GLY A 272 -6.21 -70.08 -26.33
N SER A 273 -6.43 -69.49 -27.50
CA SER A 273 -6.36 -70.21 -28.78
C SER A 273 -4.95 -70.71 -29.10
N ALA A 274 -3.91 -70.09 -28.53
CA ALA A 274 -2.52 -70.50 -28.64
C ALA A 274 -2.25 -71.91 -28.09
N GLY A 275 -3.11 -72.39 -27.17
CA GLY A 275 -3.05 -73.76 -26.66
C GLY A 275 -3.64 -74.81 -27.61
N ASN A 276 -4.24 -74.42 -28.73
CA ASN A 276 -4.72 -75.37 -29.72
C ASN A 276 -3.56 -75.80 -30.62
N VAL A 277 -3.20 -77.08 -30.57
CA VAL A 277 -2.07 -77.64 -31.31
C VAL A 277 -2.51 -78.84 -32.13
N PRO A 278 -1.89 -79.08 -33.29
CA PRO A 278 -2.28 -80.21 -34.13
C PRO A 278 -1.97 -81.55 -33.45
N ALA A 279 -2.52 -82.64 -34.00
CA ALA A 279 -2.13 -83.99 -33.61
C ALA A 279 -0.60 -84.17 -33.69
N ASP A 280 -0.06 -84.98 -32.80
CA ASP A 280 1.36 -85.29 -32.65
C ASP A 280 2.28 -84.09 -32.34
N ALA A 281 1.74 -82.93 -31.94
CA ALA A 281 2.56 -81.78 -31.54
C ALA A 281 3.16 -81.89 -30.12
N ILE A 282 2.49 -82.58 -29.20
CA ILE A 282 2.89 -82.74 -27.79
C ILE A 282 3.70 -84.02 -27.66
N GLN A 283 5.03 -83.89 -27.63
CA GLN A 283 5.95 -85.04 -27.65
C GLN A 283 6.97 -85.04 -26.52
N ALA A 284 7.06 -83.97 -25.74
CA ALA A 284 8.04 -83.85 -24.67
C ALA A 284 7.38 -83.81 -23.29
N VAL A 285 8.03 -84.41 -22.30
CA VAL A 285 7.62 -84.38 -20.88
C VAL A 285 8.71 -83.66 -20.10
N ALA A 286 8.35 -82.71 -19.25
CA ALA A 286 9.29 -82.03 -18.39
C ALA A 286 9.65 -82.92 -17.17
N GLY A 287 10.93 -82.95 -16.81
CA GLY A 287 11.42 -83.65 -15.61
C GLY A 287 11.86 -85.10 -15.87
N THR A 288 12.19 -85.81 -14.79
CA THR A 288 12.75 -87.18 -14.84
C THR A 288 11.78 -88.22 -15.38
N VAL A 289 10.48 -87.96 -15.31
CA VAL A 289 9.42 -88.81 -15.87
C VAL A 289 9.56 -88.95 -17.39
N GLY A 290 10.06 -87.91 -18.08
CA GLY A 290 10.30 -87.95 -19.53
C GLY A 290 11.40 -88.90 -19.98
N LEU A 291 12.17 -89.48 -19.05
CA LEU A 291 13.15 -90.54 -19.33
C LEU A 291 12.54 -91.95 -19.28
N GLN A 292 11.30 -92.08 -18.78
CA GLN A 292 10.64 -93.37 -18.51
C GLN A 292 9.42 -93.60 -19.41
N ILE A 293 8.88 -92.54 -20.02
CA ILE A 293 7.68 -92.59 -20.87
C ILE A 293 7.89 -91.76 -22.14
N SER A 294 7.28 -92.22 -23.24
CA SER A 294 7.05 -91.38 -24.42
C SER A 294 5.60 -90.90 -24.43
N VAL A 295 5.40 -89.68 -24.91
CA VAL A 295 4.08 -89.04 -25.01
C VAL A 295 3.79 -88.67 -26.45
N THR A 296 2.54 -88.87 -26.87
CA THR A 296 2.00 -88.33 -28.12
C THR A 296 0.56 -87.87 -27.89
N ASN A 297 0.07 -86.92 -28.68
CA ASN A 297 -1.35 -86.57 -28.73
C ASN A 297 -1.96 -87.05 -30.06
N PRO A 298 -2.64 -88.21 -30.09
CA PRO A 298 -3.20 -88.73 -31.34
C PRO A 298 -4.26 -87.82 -31.98
N ALA A 299 -4.94 -87.01 -31.17
CA ALA A 299 -5.89 -86.00 -31.60
C ALA A 299 -5.32 -84.59 -31.32
N PRO A 300 -5.77 -83.56 -32.08
CA PRO A 300 -5.39 -82.17 -31.79
C PRO A 300 -5.85 -81.75 -30.38
N ALA A 301 -5.11 -80.82 -29.78
CA ALA A 301 -5.58 -80.11 -28.60
C ALA A 301 -6.58 -79.04 -29.05
N GLU A 302 -7.77 -79.03 -28.45
CA GLU A 302 -8.88 -78.16 -28.86
C GLU A 302 -9.59 -77.56 -27.64
N GLY A 303 -10.48 -76.59 -27.88
CA GLY A 303 -11.26 -75.92 -26.83
C GLY A 303 -10.60 -74.66 -26.28
N GLY A 304 -9.36 -74.35 -26.68
CA GLY A 304 -8.72 -73.07 -26.41
C GLY A 304 -9.41 -71.94 -27.18
N SER A 305 -9.84 -70.89 -26.49
CA SER A 305 -10.49 -69.75 -27.14
C SER A 305 -10.04 -68.43 -26.54
N ASP A 306 -10.03 -67.39 -27.38
CA ASP A 306 -9.81 -66.02 -26.94
C ASP A 306 -11.12 -65.23 -27.01
N ARG A 307 -11.22 -64.20 -26.18
CA ARG A 307 -12.36 -63.29 -26.12
C ARG A 307 -11.89 -61.86 -26.37
N ALA A 308 -12.59 -61.15 -27.26
CA ALA A 308 -12.39 -59.71 -27.42
C ALA A 308 -12.90 -58.96 -26.19
N GLY A 309 -12.08 -58.06 -25.67
CA GLY A 309 -12.40 -57.15 -24.59
C GLY A 309 -11.98 -55.72 -24.93
N LYS A 310 -12.38 -54.77 -24.10
CA LYS A 310 -11.94 -53.37 -24.21
C LYS A 310 -10.62 -53.18 -23.48
N ALA A 311 -9.78 -52.31 -24.01
CA ALA A 311 -8.53 -51.92 -23.38
C ALA A 311 -8.27 -50.42 -23.53
N ALA A 312 -7.48 -49.90 -22.61
CA ALA A 312 -6.98 -48.54 -22.68
C ALA A 312 -6.08 -48.36 -23.92
N SER A 313 -6.42 -47.42 -24.80
CA SER A 313 -5.62 -47.07 -25.97
C SER A 313 -4.84 -45.77 -25.76
N GLU A 314 -3.77 -45.58 -26.53
CA GLU A 314 -3.04 -44.30 -26.53
C GLU A 314 -3.91 -43.16 -27.07
N THR A 315 -4.80 -43.46 -28.02
CA THR A 315 -5.75 -42.50 -28.58
C THR A 315 -6.77 -42.00 -27.55
N ASP A 316 -7.20 -42.87 -26.62
CA ASP A 316 -8.08 -42.45 -25.52
C ASP A 316 -7.36 -41.44 -24.61
N TYR A 317 -6.09 -41.71 -24.27
CA TYR A 317 -5.31 -40.81 -23.41
C TYR A 317 -4.96 -39.50 -24.08
N SER A 318 -4.65 -39.48 -25.38
CA SER A 318 -4.39 -38.22 -26.09
C SER A 318 -5.63 -37.31 -26.13
N GLN A 319 -6.81 -37.88 -26.39
CA GLN A 319 -8.07 -37.13 -26.39
C GLN A 319 -8.43 -36.61 -25.00
N LEU A 320 -8.23 -37.43 -23.95
CA LEU A 320 -8.37 -37.01 -22.56
C LEU A 320 -7.40 -35.88 -22.21
N TYR A 321 -6.15 -35.97 -22.67
CA TYR A 321 -5.13 -34.96 -22.43
C TYR A 321 -5.51 -33.62 -23.04
N ASP A 322 -5.88 -33.57 -24.32
CA ASP A 322 -6.26 -32.33 -25.01
C ASP A 322 -7.49 -31.66 -24.37
N THR A 323 -8.45 -32.47 -23.94
CA THR A 323 -9.65 -31.98 -23.25
C THR A 323 -9.31 -31.46 -21.86
N LEU A 324 -8.53 -32.22 -21.09
CA LEU A 324 -8.18 -31.87 -19.72
C LEU A 324 -7.24 -30.68 -19.66
N ILE A 325 -6.26 -30.56 -20.56
CA ILE A 325 -5.34 -29.41 -20.58
C ILE A 325 -6.09 -28.12 -20.90
N THR A 326 -7.09 -28.16 -21.79
CA THR A 326 -7.96 -27.01 -22.08
C THR A 326 -8.77 -26.60 -20.86
N SER A 327 -9.38 -27.56 -20.16
CA SER A 327 -10.13 -27.28 -18.91
C SER A 327 -9.22 -26.73 -17.78
N LEU A 328 -8.00 -27.26 -17.66
CA LEU A 328 -7.02 -26.77 -16.69
C LEU A 328 -6.51 -25.36 -17.05
N THR A 329 -6.40 -25.05 -18.34
CA THR A 329 -6.07 -23.72 -18.86
C THR A 329 -7.12 -22.70 -18.38
N ASP A 330 -8.41 -22.98 -18.57
CA ASP A 330 -9.49 -22.11 -18.09
C ASP A 330 -9.50 -21.95 -16.56
N THR A 331 -9.24 -23.04 -15.83
CA THR A 331 -9.16 -23.04 -14.37
C THR A 331 -7.98 -22.20 -13.87
N ALA A 332 -6.81 -22.32 -14.51
CA ALA A 332 -5.62 -21.55 -14.20
C ALA A 332 -5.85 -20.04 -14.39
N LEU A 333 -6.50 -19.66 -15.50
CA LEU A 333 -6.86 -18.28 -15.78
C LEU A 333 -7.85 -17.73 -14.75
N THR A 334 -8.88 -18.49 -14.41
CA THR A 334 -9.87 -18.09 -13.39
C THR A 334 -9.20 -17.86 -12.03
N ASN A 335 -8.29 -18.75 -11.62
CA ASN A 335 -7.55 -18.61 -10.36
C ASN A 335 -6.65 -17.37 -10.35
N LEU A 336 -5.94 -17.11 -11.45
CA LEU A 336 -5.07 -15.94 -11.56
C LEU A 336 -5.89 -14.64 -11.60
N GLN A 337 -7.03 -14.62 -12.30
CA GLN A 337 -7.93 -13.47 -12.31
C GLN A 337 -8.50 -13.17 -10.93
N ALA A 338 -8.90 -14.19 -10.17
CA ALA A 338 -9.37 -14.01 -8.80
C ALA A 338 -8.27 -13.47 -7.87
N GLN A 339 -7.02 -13.88 -8.08
CA GLN A 339 -5.90 -13.49 -7.23
C GLN A 339 -5.29 -12.13 -7.58
N TYR A 340 -5.18 -11.79 -8.87
CA TYR A 340 -4.42 -10.63 -9.36
C TYR A 340 -5.22 -9.66 -10.23
N GLY A 341 -6.47 -9.99 -10.60
CA GLY A 341 -7.25 -9.23 -11.58
C GLY A 341 -7.61 -7.80 -11.17
N HIS A 342 -7.47 -7.45 -9.89
CA HIS A 342 -7.70 -6.10 -9.39
C HIS A 342 -6.58 -5.13 -9.78
N ASP A 343 -5.31 -5.54 -9.69
CA ASP A 343 -4.14 -4.70 -9.99
C ASP A 343 -3.59 -4.95 -11.39
N LEU A 344 -3.68 -6.20 -11.84
CA LEU A 344 -3.09 -6.65 -13.09
C LEU A 344 -4.18 -7.00 -14.11
N LEU A 345 -3.98 -6.56 -15.34
CA LEU A 345 -4.69 -7.05 -16.50
C LEU A 345 -3.96 -8.28 -17.04
N ILE A 346 -4.54 -9.47 -16.80
CA ILE A 346 -4.02 -10.74 -17.31
C ILE A 346 -4.34 -10.84 -18.80
N ILE A 347 -3.42 -11.42 -19.56
CA ILE A 347 -3.53 -11.62 -21.00
C ILE A 347 -3.82 -13.09 -21.31
N PRO A 348 -5.10 -13.50 -21.47
CA PRO A 348 -5.49 -14.90 -21.67
C PRO A 348 -4.73 -15.60 -22.80
N GLU A 349 -4.54 -14.91 -23.91
CA GLU A 349 -3.95 -15.43 -25.14
C GLU A 349 -2.45 -15.71 -25.00
N SER A 350 -1.79 -15.10 -24.01
CA SER A 350 -0.37 -15.35 -23.70
C SER A 350 -0.16 -16.59 -22.84
N MET A 351 -1.23 -17.22 -22.36
CA MET A 351 -1.14 -18.33 -21.43
C MET A 351 -0.58 -19.57 -22.11
N ALA A 352 0.42 -20.17 -21.47
CA ALA A 352 1.08 -21.35 -21.98
C ALA A 352 1.36 -22.34 -20.84
N VAL A 353 1.35 -23.62 -21.18
CA VAL A 353 1.85 -24.67 -20.30
C VAL A 353 3.37 -24.49 -20.19
N GLU A 354 3.86 -24.23 -18.99
CA GLU A 354 5.29 -24.15 -18.74
C GLU A 354 5.88 -25.54 -18.55
N LYS A 355 5.22 -26.37 -17.74
CA LYS A 355 5.67 -27.72 -17.44
C LYS A 355 4.52 -28.59 -16.94
N VAL A 356 4.43 -29.82 -17.43
CA VAL A 356 3.60 -30.86 -16.83
C VAL A 356 4.40 -31.51 -15.70
N LEU A 357 3.87 -31.45 -14.48
CA LEU A 357 4.51 -31.96 -13.27
C LEU A 357 4.15 -33.44 -13.04
N GLU A 358 2.90 -33.82 -13.29
CA GLU A 358 2.41 -35.20 -13.14
C GLU A 358 1.48 -35.56 -14.30
N ASP A 359 1.67 -36.76 -14.86
CA ASP A 359 0.81 -37.41 -15.88
C ASP A 359 0.56 -38.84 -15.39
N THR A 360 -0.60 -39.06 -14.78
CA THR A 360 -0.98 -40.37 -14.22
C THR A 360 -2.11 -40.98 -15.04
N ARG A 361 -1.83 -42.10 -15.69
CA ARG A 361 -2.73 -42.84 -16.58
C ARG A 361 -3.18 -44.14 -15.91
N GLN A 362 -4.48 -44.36 -15.83
CA GLN A 362 -5.05 -45.54 -15.17
C GLN A 362 -6.22 -46.13 -15.98
N PRO A 363 -6.14 -47.40 -16.43
CA PRO A 363 -4.99 -48.33 -16.34
C PRO A 363 -3.92 -48.07 -17.42
N ALA A 364 -2.79 -48.76 -17.37
CA ALA A 364 -1.77 -48.62 -18.42
C ALA A 364 -2.30 -49.00 -19.81
N VAL A 365 -1.66 -48.49 -20.86
CA VAL A 365 -2.04 -48.78 -22.26
C VAL A 365 -1.99 -50.28 -22.53
N ASN A 366 -2.95 -50.79 -23.31
CA ASN A 366 -3.15 -52.21 -23.58
C ASN A 366 -3.52 -53.06 -22.36
N PHE A 367 -3.99 -52.45 -21.26
CA PHE A 367 -4.59 -53.20 -20.16
C PHE A 367 -6.11 -53.25 -20.29
N PRO A 368 -6.73 -54.39 -19.92
CA PRO A 368 -8.16 -54.58 -20.05
C PRO A 368 -8.92 -53.67 -19.09
N SER A 369 -9.82 -52.84 -19.63
CA SER A 369 -10.71 -51.98 -18.87
C SER A 369 -11.80 -51.40 -19.75
N ASP A 370 -12.97 -51.17 -19.17
CA ASP A 370 -14.08 -50.47 -19.82
C ASP A 370 -13.93 -48.93 -19.76
N ARG A 371 -13.08 -48.43 -18.87
CA ARG A 371 -12.84 -47.00 -18.63
C ARG A 371 -11.37 -46.66 -18.50
N VAL A 372 -11.03 -45.44 -18.89
CA VAL A 372 -9.71 -44.85 -18.73
C VAL A 372 -9.83 -43.57 -17.90
N ARG A 373 -8.83 -43.33 -17.05
CA ARG A 373 -8.71 -42.13 -16.23
C ARG A 373 -7.36 -41.49 -16.44
N LEU A 374 -7.37 -40.19 -16.70
CA LEU A 374 -6.17 -39.36 -16.76
C LEU A 374 -6.21 -38.35 -15.62
N ALA A 375 -5.15 -38.27 -14.83
CA ALA A 375 -4.93 -37.19 -13.87
C ALA A 375 -3.68 -36.39 -14.27
N LEU A 376 -3.83 -35.08 -14.38
CA LEU A 376 -2.77 -34.15 -14.76
C LEU A 376 -2.55 -33.11 -13.68
N LYS A 377 -1.29 -32.78 -13.46
CA LYS A 377 -0.84 -31.62 -12.70
C LYS A 377 0.11 -30.81 -13.56
N ALA A 378 -0.24 -29.56 -13.86
CA ALA A 378 0.55 -28.73 -14.76
C ALA A 378 0.75 -27.32 -14.19
N ALA A 379 1.94 -26.79 -14.44
CA ALA A 379 2.30 -25.41 -14.19
C ALA A 379 2.06 -24.60 -15.46
N PHE A 380 1.29 -23.52 -15.30
CA PHE A 380 0.95 -22.57 -16.34
C PHE A 380 1.68 -21.25 -16.07
N LYS A 381 2.08 -20.59 -17.16
CA LYS A 381 2.59 -19.23 -17.14
C LYS A 381 1.72 -18.33 -18.01
N VAL A 382 1.53 -17.10 -17.59
CA VAL A 382 0.78 -16.09 -18.34
C VAL A 382 1.43 -14.72 -18.15
N MET A 383 1.34 -13.87 -19.17
CA MET A 383 1.75 -12.48 -19.05
C MET A 383 0.61 -11.65 -18.50
N ALA A 384 0.94 -10.68 -17.66
CA ALA A 384 0.02 -9.70 -17.12
C ALA A 384 0.65 -8.32 -17.12
N VAL A 385 -0.19 -7.30 -17.19
CA VAL A 385 0.20 -5.90 -17.29
C VAL A 385 -0.37 -5.13 -16.11
N SER A 386 0.39 -4.20 -15.53
CA SER A 386 -0.15 -3.33 -14.49
C SER A 386 -1.22 -2.37 -15.05
N ARG A 387 -2.36 -2.26 -14.35
CA ARG A 387 -3.38 -1.26 -14.69
C ARG A 387 -2.87 0.17 -14.52
N GLU A 388 -1.93 0.38 -13.60
CA GLU A 388 -1.27 1.68 -13.42
C GLU A 388 -0.41 2.06 -14.63
N ASP A 389 0.35 1.10 -15.17
CA ASP A 389 1.17 1.33 -16.37
C ASP A 389 0.30 1.60 -17.60
N LEU A 390 -0.84 0.92 -17.73
CA LEU A 390 -1.83 1.19 -18.78
C LEU A 390 -2.43 2.59 -18.65
N ALA A 391 -2.78 3.00 -17.43
CA ALA A 391 -3.26 4.34 -17.18
C ALA A 391 -2.19 5.39 -17.55
N ALA A 392 -0.93 5.15 -17.19
CA ALA A 392 0.18 6.04 -17.53
C ALA A 392 0.37 6.20 -19.04
N VAL A 393 0.37 5.10 -19.81
CA VAL A 393 0.42 5.14 -21.29
C VAL A 393 -0.78 5.90 -21.86
N ALA A 394 -1.98 5.62 -21.37
CA ALA A 394 -3.20 6.26 -21.82
C ALA A 394 -3.21 7.76 -21.56
N THR A 395 -2.80 8.18 -20.36
CA THR A 395 -2.68 9.60 -20.01
C THR A 395 -1.67 10.32 -20.87
N ALA A 396 -0.49 9.73 -21.10
CA ALA A 396 0.55 10.32 -21.92
C ALA A 396 0.09 10.51 -23.38
N GLY A 397 -0.62 9.53 -23.95
CA GLY A 397 -1.18 9.61 -25.29
C GLY A 397 -2.29 10.66 -25.42
N LEU A 398 -3.18 10.75 -24.42
CA LEU A 398 -4.26 11.74 -24.40
C LEU A 398 -3.74 13.17 -24.16
N ASP A 399 -2.70 13.33 -23.33
CA ASP A 399 -2.04 14.61 -23.08
C ASP A 399 -1.32 15.15 -24.31
N ALA A 400 -0.66 14.28 -25.07
CA ALA A 400 -0.02 14.66 -26.33
C ALA A 400 -1.03 15.19 -27.38
N ASN A 401 -2.31 14.79 -27.28
CA ASN A 401 -3.39 15.23 -28.16
C ASN A 401 -4.36 16.22 -27.50
N LEU A 402 -4.00 16.80 -26.35
CA LEU A 402 -4.83 17.79 -25.66
C LEU A 402 -4.78 19.13 -26.42
N ALA A 403 -5.96 19.66 -26.77
CA ALA A 403 -6.05 20.96 -27.43
C ALA A 403 -5.54 22.09 -26.53
N GLU A 404 -4.91 23.10 -27.12
CA GLU A 404 -4.46 24.28 -26.37
C GLU A 404 -5.63 24.98 -25.68
N GLY A 405 -5.42 25.38 -24.41
CA GLY A 405 -6.47 26.03 -23.62
C GLY A 405 -7.50 25.08 -23.00
N TRP A 406 -7.29 23.76 -23.08
CA TRP A 406 -8.08 22.75 -22.36
C TRP A 406 -7.29 22.12 -21.21
N GLN A 407 -8.03 21.65 -20.20
CA GLN A 407 -7.54 20.96 -19.04
C GLN A 407 -8.25 19.61 -18.91
N ALA A 408 -7.47 18.56 -18.66
CA ALA A 408 -7.98 17.21 -18.47
C ALA A 408 -8.45 16.98 -17.03
N ASP A 409 -9.59 16.27 -16.89
CA ASP A 409 -10.02 15.70 -15.62
C ASP A 409 -9.43 14.29 -15.47
N THR A 410 -8.33 14.17 -14.75
CA THR A 410 -7.60 12.90 -14.57
C THR A 410 -8.42 11.83 -13.86
N ALA A 411 -9.42 12.20 -13.04
CA ALA A 411 -10.26 11.25 -12.33
C ALA A 411 -11.32 10.60 -13.24
N SER A 412 -11.57 11.17 -14.40
CA SER A 412 -12.58 10.70 -15.37
C SER A 412 -12.05 9.69 -16.39
N LEU A 413 -10.79 9.26 -16.26
CA LEU A 413 -10.15 8.34 -17.20
C LEU A 413 -10.84 6.97 -17.17
N THR A 414 -11.35 6.54 -18.32
CA THR A 414 -11.84 5.19 -18.56
C THR A 414 -11.02 4.54 -19.66
N ILE A 415 -10.75 3.24 -19.50
CA ILE A 415 -9.99 2.44 -20.45
C ILE A 415 -10.84 1.23 -20.80
N GLU A 416 -11.17 1.08 -22.07
CA GLU A 416 -11.93 -0.05 -22.61
C GLU A 416 -11.05 -0.87 -23.56
N GLU A 417 -11.10 -2.19 -23.42
CA GLU A 417 -10.42 -3.13 -24.30
C GLU A 417 -11.29 -3.37 -25.54
N LYS A 418 -10.84 -2.88 -26.70
CA LYS A 418 -11.66 -2.87 -27.92
C LYS A 418 -11.52 -4.16 -28.73
N ALA A 419 -10.43 -4.88 -28.56
CA ALA A 419 -10.11 -6.11 -29.27
C ALA A 419 -9.40 -7.13 -28.37
N ALA A 420 -9.54 -8.41 -28.71
CA ALA A 420 -8.76 -9.50 -28.14
C ALA A 420 -7.27 -9.33 -28.47
N TRP A 421 -6.40 -9.90 -27.65
CA TRP A 421 -4.96 -9.75 -27.82
C TRP A 421 -4.50 -10.44 -29.11
N VAL A 422 -3.76 -9.71 -29.95
CA VAL A 422 -3.22 -10.28 -31.18
C VAL A 422 -1.74 -10.61 -30.96
N ILE A 423 -1.39 -11.88 -31.17
CA ILE A 423 0.00 -12.35 -31.17
C ILE A 423 0.51 -12.27 -32.61
N ILE A 424 1.37 -11.29 -32.90
CA ILE A 424 1.99 -11.17 -34.22
C ILE A 424 3.17 -12.16 -34.29
N PRO A 425 3.27 -12.99 -35.36
CA PRO A 425 4.43 -13.87 -35.56
C PRO A 425 5.73 -13.04 -35.59
N GLY A 426 6.60 -13.22 -34.60
CA GLY A 426 7.78 -12.36 -34.40
C GLY A 426 7.91 -11.70 -33.01
N GLN A 427 7.15 -12.16 -32.01
CA GLN A 427 7.27 -11.87 -30.55
C GLN A 427 6.51 -10.67 -29.99
N ARG A 428 5.83 -9.84 -30.79
CA ARG A 428 5.11 -8.69 -30.25
C ARG A 428 3.63 -9.01 -30.07
N LEU A 429 3.23 -9.02 -28.81
CA LEU A 429 1.84 -9.08 -28.39
C LEU A 429 1.29 -7.65 -28.41
N THR A 430 0.13 -7.46 -29.04
CA THR A 430 -0.47 -6.15 -29.26
C THR A 430 -1.88 -6.09 -28.71
N LEU A 431 -2.22 -4.97 -28.05
CA LEU A 431 -3.58 -4.68 -27.60
C LEU A 431 -4.01 -3.32 -28.07
N ASP A 432 -5.21 -3.26 -28.64
CA ASP A 432 -5.89 -2.02 -28.98
C ASP A 432 -6.84 -1.62 -27.85
N LEU A 433 -6.53 -0.47 -27.25
CA LEU A 433 -7.28 0.14 -26.16
C LEU A 433 -8.01 1.38 -26.65
N LEU A 434 -9.23 1.59 -26.16
CA LEU A 434 -9.93 2.86 -26.25
C LEU A 434 -9.81 3.56 -24.91
N ALA A 435 -9.00 4.62 -24.86
CA ALA A 435 -8.91 5.49 -23.70
C ALA A 435 -9.87 6.67 -23.89
N ALA A 436 -10.67 6.97 -22.87
CA ALA A 436 -11.54 8.13 -22.85
C ALA A 436 -11.37 8.93 -21.56
N ARG A 437 -11.45 10.26 -21.66
CA ARG A 437 -11.45 11.15 -20.49
C ARG A 437 -12.30 12.39 -20.77
N SER A 438 -12.75 13.04 -19.70
CA SER A 438 -13.37 14.35 -19.78
C SER A 438 -12.33 15.46 -19.80
N THR A 439 -12.54 16.43 -20.69
CA THR A 439 -11.76 17.67 -20.78
C THR A 439 -12.67 18.87 -20.60
N SER A 440 -12.15 19.94 -20.00
CA SER A 440 -12.84 21.21 -19.82
C SER A 440 -11.93 22.37 -20.20
N PRO A 441 -12.46 23.54 -20.58
CA PRO A 441 -11.63 24.72 -20.86
C PRO A 441 -10.78 25.12 -19.64
N THR A 442 -9.51 25.41 -19.86
CA THR A 442 -8.58 25.88 -18.82
C THR A 442 -9.00 27.27 -18.36
N VAL A 443 -9.42 27.37 -17.09
CA VAL A 443 -9.76 28.66 -16.49
C VAL A 443 -8.51 29.27 -15.85
N ASN A 444 -7.91 30.25 -16.51
CA ASN A 444 -6.88 31.07 -15.89
C ASN A 444 -7.55 32.05 -14.90
N ALA A 445 -7.67 31.62 -13.64
CA ALA A 445 -8.29 32.41 -12.57
C ALA A 445 -7.62 33.78 -12.37
N ALA A 446 -6.31 33.91 -12.63
CA ALA A 446 -5.58 35.16 -12.50
C ALA A 446 -5.94 36.16 -13.62
N GLN A 447 -6.07 35.69 -14.86
CA GLN A 447 -6.53 36.53 -15.97
C GLN A 447 -8.00 36.90 -15.82
N LEU A 448 -8.85 35.95 -15.40
CA LEU A 448 -10.25 36.21 -15.10
C LEU A 448 -10.40 37.31 -14.04
N PHE A 449 -9.61 37.25 -12.97
CA PHE A 449 -9.60 38.25 -11.91
C PHE A 449 -9.30 39.65 -12.46
N ALA A 450 -8.24 39.80 -13.26
CA ALA A 450 -7.82 41.10 -13.79
C ALA A 450 -8.93 41.78 -14.61
N ASP A 451 -9.76 40.99 -15.31
CA ASP A 451 -10.83 41.51 -16.15
C ASP A 451 -12.10 41.90 -15.38
N ILE A 452 -12.35 41.28 -14.21
CA ILE A 452 -13.60 41.46 -13.44
C ILE A 452 -13.42 42.29 -12.16
N GLN A 453 -12.19 42.59 -11.74
CA GLN A 453 -11.89 43.29 -10.49
C GLN A 453 -12.59 44.65 -10.41
N GLY A 454 -13.30 44.91 -9.30
CA GLY A 454 -13.98 46.19 -9.05
C GLY A 454 -15.19 46.51 -9.93
N LYS A 455 -15.54 45.62 -10.88
CA LYS A 455 -16.69 45.80 -11.77
C LYS A 455 -18.02 45.47 -11.06
N PRO A 456 -19.14 46.08 -11.52
CA PRO A 456 -20.46 45.68 -11.06
C PRO A 456 -20.80 44.25 -11.51
N VAL A 457 -21.63 43.55 -10.72
CA VAL A 457 -21.98 42.13 -10.97
C VAL A 457 -22.50 41.89 -12.38
N ALA A 458 -23.35 42.77 -12.90
CA ALA A 458 -23.95 42.61 -14.22
C ALA A 458 -22.91 42.68 -15.35
N GLU A 459 -21.97 43.61 -15.27
CA GLU A 459 -20.91 43.78 -16.26
C GLU A 459 -19.91 42.62 -16.18
N ALA A 460 -19.58 42.18 -14.96
CA ALA A 460 -18.72 41.01 -14.75
C ALA A 460 -19.32 39.74 -15.36
N ARG A 461 -20.64 39.51 -15.21
CA ARG A 461 -21.31 38.36 -15.85
C ARG A 461 -21.19 38.39 -17.37
N GLN A 462 -21.33 39.56 -18.00
CA GLN A 462 -21.21 39.71 -19.45
C GLN A 462 -19.79 39.47 -19.95
N ILE A 463 -18.78 39.98 -19.24
CA ILE A 463 -17.36 39.76 -19.59
C ILE A 463 -16.99 38.28 -19.50
N VAL A 464 -17.47 37.60 -18.46
CA VAL A 464 -17.24 36.15 -18.31
C VAL A 464 -17.98 35.38 -19.39
N GLN A 465 -19.22 35.74 -19.72
CA GLN A 465 -19.97 35.09 -20.78
C GLN A 465 -19.29 35.22 -22.15
N SER A 466 -18.85 36.43 -22.51
CA SER A 466 -18.24 36.68 -23.83
C SER A 466 -16.86 36.05 -23.99
N LYS A 467 -16.06 36.00 -22.91
CA LYS A 467 -14.69 35.48 -22.96
C LYS A 467 -14.61 33.95 -23.08
N TRP A 468 -15.57 33.23 -22.49
CA TRP A 468 -15.63 31.76 -22.56
C TRP A 468 -16.79 31.22 -23.43
N GLY A 469 -17.51 32.09 -24.14
CA GLY A 469 -18.61 31.67 -25.03
C GLY A 469 -19.70 30.87 -24.30
N LEU A 470 -20.04 31.25 -23.06
CA LEU A 470 -20.94 30.45 -22.22
C LEU A 470 -22.40 30.57 -22.71
N ASP A 471 -23.05 29.42 -22.93
CA ASP A 471 -24.49 29.36 -23.25
C ASP A 471 -25.38 29.87 -22.12
N GLN A 472 -24.89 29.81 -20.88
CA GLN A 472 -25.59 30.26 -19.68
C GLN A 472 -24.80 31.34 -18.94
N LEU A 473 -25.53 32.30 -18.37
CA LEU A 473 -24.94 33.35 -17.54
C LEU A 473 -24.28 32.72 -16.29
N PRO A 474 -23.03 33.08 -15.96
CA PRO A 474 -22.33 32.56 -14.80
C PRO A 474 -22.98 33.08 -13.51
N ASN A 475 -23.03 32.22 -12.49
CA ASN A 475 -23.56 32.62 -11.18
C ASN A 475 -22.44 33.31 -10.40
N ILE A 476 -22.67 34.58 -10.07
CA ILE A 476 -21.77 35.37 -9.23
C ILE A 476 -22.49 35.65 -7.91
N PHE A 477 -21.97 35.08 -6.83
CA PHE A 477 -22.43 35.30 -5.47
C PHE A 477 -21.49 36.28 -4.78
N ILE A 478 -22.01 37.39 -4.26
CA ILE A 478 -21.25 38.35 -3.46
C ILE A 478 -21.71 38.27 -2.01
N ALA A 479 -20.75 38.23 -1.09
CA ALA A 479 -20.99 38.36 0.34
C ALA A 479 -20.26 39.60 0.89
N PRO A 480 -20.98 40.54 1.55
CA PRO A 480 -22.42 40.52 1.83
C PRO A 480 -23.28 40.90 0.61
N ALA A 481 -24.50 40.36 0.52
CA ALA A 481 -25.36 40.41 -0.68
C ALA A 481 -25.79 41.82 -1.14
N TRP A 482 -25.73 42.82 -0.24
CA TRP A 482 -26.05 44.22 -0.54
C TRP A 482 -24.91 44.97 -1.26
N TRP A 483 -23.74 44.33 -1.43
CA TRP A 483 -22.57 44.96 -2.02
C TRP A 483 -22.61 44.93 -3.57
N PRO A 484 -22.49 46.08 -4.27
CA PRO A 484 -22.78 46.16 -5.70
C PRO A 484 -21.63 45.79 -6.65
N ARG A 485 -20.40 45.66 -6.14
CA ARG A 485 -19.16 45.52 -6.94
C ARG A 485 -18.33 44.33 -6.52
N LEU A 486 -17.58 43.74 -7.44
CA LEU A 486 -16.64 42.69 -7.10
C LEU A 486 -15.48 43.20 -6.23
N PRO A 487 -14.91 42.35 -5.36
CA PRO A 487 -13.76 42.70 -4.53
C PRO A 487 -12.57 43.16 -5.38
N PHE A 488 -11.77 44.08 -4.84
CA PHE A 488 -10.52 44.50 -5.47
C PHE A 488 -9.36 43.53 -5.22
N GLN A 489 -9.55 42.46 -4.44
CA GLN A 489 -8.48 41.57 -4.01
C GLN A 489 -8.67 40.18 -4.59
N SER A 490 -7.63 39.62 -5.19
CA SER A 490 -7.69 38.31 -5.86
C SER A 490 -8.04 37.17 -4.91
N PHE A 491 -7.51 37.19 -3.67
CA PHE A 491 -7.81 36.17 -2.67
C PHE A 491 -9.26 36.19 -2.14
N ARG A 492 -10.04 37.24 -2.45
CA ARG A 492 -11.46 37.34 -2.10
C ARG A 492 -12.40 36.86 -3.20
N ILE A 493 -11.87 36.47 -4.36
CA ILE A 493 -12.64 35.94 -5.49
C ILE A 493 -12.31 34.46 -5.64
N LYS A 494 -13.28 33.59 -5.37
CA LYS A 494 -13.16 32.15 -5.57
C LYS A 494 -13.82 31.78 -6.89
N VAL A 495 -13.06 31.15 -7.79
CA VAL A 495 -13.59 30.63 -9.05
C VAL A 495 -13.83 29.14 -8.89
N VAL A 496 -15.05 28.69 -9.17
CA VAL A 496 -15.45 27.29 -9.07
C VAL A 496 -16.01 26.85 -10.41
N PRO A 497 -15.40 25.85 -11.08
CA PRO A 497 -16.02 25.24 -12.25
C PRO A 497 -17.26 24.45 -11.81
N ARG A 498 -18.38 24.63 -12.51
CA ARG A 498 -19.64 23.93 -12.27
C ARG A 498 -19.86 22.83 -13.30
#